data_AF-U2Y3D4-F1
#
_entry.id   AF-U2Y3D4-F1
#
_cell.length_a   1.000
_cell.length_b   1.000
_cell.length_c   1.000
_cell.angle_alpha   90.00
_cell.angle_beta   90.00
_cell.angle_gamma   90.00
#
_symmetry.space_group_name_H-M   'P 1'
#
loop_
_entity.id
_entity.type
_entity.pdbx_description
1 polymer ?
#
loop_
_entity_poly.entity_id
_entity_poly.type
_entity_poly.pdbx_seq_one_letter_code
_entity_poly.pdbx_strand_id
1 'polypeptide(L)'
;MLYAINKGRVEGYKGGQDEIVYLLTRTDLIHSSGLSYVFTDGHPVMKVTDFYQDLYELSQIDWDIMRSTYWHDTEEDPDRKRRRQAEFLVYQFVPIHLLAAIAVKSREWELIVGKIAAQHRYRGSIIVRPEWYF
;
A
#
# COMPACT_ATOMS: atom_id res chain seq x y z
N MET A 1 2.57 1.82 -10.64
CA MET A 1 1.18 1.56 -11.10
C MET A 1 0.36 2.85 -11.19
N LEU A 2 0.15 3.58 -10.10
CA LEU A 2 -0.71 4.78 -10.10
C LEU A 2 -0.32 5.84 -11.14
N TYR A 3 0.96 6.18 -11.28
CA TYR A 3 1.39 7.12 -12.32
C TYR A 3 1.02 6.66 -13.74
N ALA A 4 1.10 5.35 -14.02
CA ALA A 4 0.69 4.80 -15.32
C ALA A 4 -0.82 4.94 -15.54
N ILE A 5 -1.63 4.76 -14.49
CA ILE A 5 -3.08 5.00 -14.52
C ILE A 5 -3.36 6.47 -14.83
N ASN A 6 -2.71 7.42 -14.15
CA ASN A 6 -2.88 8.86 -14.40
C ASN A 6 -2.49 9.24 -15.85
N LYS A 7 -1.51 8.55 -16.44
CA LYS A 7 -1.10 8.74 -17.83
C LYS A 7 -1.90 7.93 -18.85
N GLY A 8 -2.94 7.20 -18.44
CA GLY A 8 -3.77 6.40 -19.34
C GLY A 8 -3.01 5.23 -20.01
N ARG A 9 -1.95 4.73 -19.35
CA ARG A 9 -1.06 3.68 -19.87
C ARG A 9 -1.41 2.27 -19.39
N VAL A 10 -2.52 2.10 -18.67
CA VAL A 10 -2.99 0.78 -18.21
C VAL A 10 -4.08 0.30 -19.15
N GLU A 11 -3.75 -0.69 -19.97
CA GLU A 11 -4.68 -1.29 -20.92
C GLU A 11 -5.90 -1.87 -20.19
N GLY A 12 -7.10 -1.64 -20.73
CA GLY A 12 -8.36 -2.12 -20.15
C GLY A 12 -8.90 -1.33 -18.95
N TYR A 13 -8.15 -0.38 -18.39
CA TYR A 13 -8.59 0.41 -17.23
C TYR A 13 -8.81 1.90 -17.59
N LYS A 14 -10.04 2.40 -17.38
CA LYS A 14 -10.44 3.77 -17.71
C LYS A 14 -11.00 4.58 -16.52
N GLY A 15 -11.07 3.99 -15.34
CA GLY A 15 -11.65 4.61 -14.13
C GLY A 15 -10.83 5.76 -13.54
N GLY A 16 -9.65 6.06 -14.10
CA GLY A 16 -8.76 7.07 -13.57
C GLY A 16 -8.26 6.70 -12.17
N GLN A 17 -7.84 7.69 -11.39
CA GLN A 17 -7.32 7.44 -10.04
C GLN A 17 -8.35 7.67 -8.93
N ASP A 18 -9.43 8.38 -9.24
CA ASP A 18 -10.42 8.78 -8.24
C ASP A 18 -11.18 7.57 -7.67
N GLU A 19 -11.38 6.52 -8.46
CA GLU A 19 -12.00 5.26 -8.04
C GLU A 19 -11.10 4.38 -7.14
N ILE A 20 -9.81 4.69 -7.04
CA ILE A 20 -8.84 3.86 -6.31
C ILE A 20 -8.84 4.25 -4.83
N VAL A 21 -9.09 3.27 -3.97
CA VAL A 21 -9.06 3.44 -2.51
C VAL A 21 -7.87 2.71 -1.91
N TYR A 22 -7.32 3.24 -0.82
CA TYR A 22 -6.34 2.55 -0.01
C TYR A 22 -7.00 1.99 1.24
N LEU A 23 -6.79 0.71 1.53
CA LEU A 23 -7.11 0.11 2.82
C LEU A 23 -5.86 0.18 3.69
N LEU A 24 -5.94 0.90 4.80
CA LEU A 24 -4.79 1.15 5.67
C LEU A 24 -4.86 0.26 6.89
N THR A 25 -3.73 -0.36 7.21
CA THR A 25 -3.49 -1.01 8.49
C THR A 25 -2.11 -0.61 9.01
N ARG A 26 -1.73 -1.10 10.18
CA ARG A 26 -0.41 -0.92 10.74
C ARG A 26 0.20 -2.28 11.03
N THR A 27 1.51 -2.41 10.84
CA THR A 27 2.24 -3.65 11.06
C THR A 27 2.14 -4.12 12.51
N ASP A 28 2.16 -3.21 13.49
CA ASP A 28 2.00 -3.53 14.91
C ASP A 28 0.58 -4.02 15.27
N LEU A 29 -0.46 -3.50 14.61
CA LEU A 29 -1.83 -4.01 14.78
C LEU A 29 -1.96 -5.43 14.23
N ILE A 30 -1.37 -5.71 13.06
CA ILE A 30 -1.36 -7.06 12.50
C ILE A 30 -0.58 -8.01 13.41
N HIS A 31 0.62 -7.63 13.85
CA HIS A 31 1.45 -8.45 14.73
C HIS A 31 0.74 -8.77 16.06
N SER A 32 0.21 -7.75 16.74
CA SER A 32 -0.50 -7.93 18.01
C SER A 32 -1.81 -8.73 17.89
N SER A 33 -2.41 -8.80 16.70
CA SER A 33 -3.58 -9.63 16.42
C SER A 33 -3.28 -11.13 16.27
N GLY A 34 -1.99 -11.50 16.22
CA GLY A 34 -1.54 -12.90 16.08
C GLY A 34 -1.65 -13.47 14.67
N LEU A 35 -1.92 -12.63 13.66
CA LEU A 35 -1.94 -13.07 12.26
C LEU A 35 -0.52 -13.37 11.78
N SER A 36 -0.36 -14.48 11.05
CA SER A 36 0.90 -14.78 10.38
C SER A 36 1.13 -13.81 9.23
N TYR A 37 2.33 -13.23 9.18
CA TYR A 37 2.77 -12.39 8.08
C TYR A 37 4.24 -12.65 7.78
N VAL A 38 4.64 -12.23 6.58
CA VAL A 38 6.04 -11.99 6.23
C VAL A 38 6.13 -10.63 5.57
N PHE A 39 7.29 -10.00 5.60
CA PHE A 39 7.57 -8.84 4.76
C PHE A 39 8.88 -9.01 4.02
N THR A 40 9.03 -8.25 2.94
CA THR A 40 10.20 -8.33 2.07
C THR A 40 10.93 -7.01 1.98
N ASP A 41 12.24 -7.02 1.72
CA ASP A 41 13.02 -5.79 1.49
C ASP A 41 12.90 -5.23 0.06
N GLY A 42 12.17 -5.94 -0.81
CA GLY A 42 11.88 -5.54 -2.17
C GLY A 42 10.86 -6.47 -2.82
N HIS A 43 10.76 -6.44 -4.15
CA HIS A 43 9.75 -7.23 -4.86
C HIS A 43 9.93 -8.75 -4.63
N PRO A 44 8.93 -9.48 -4.08
CA PRO A 44 9.07 -10.88 -3.65
C PRO A 44 9.42 -11.90 -4.74
N VAL A 45 9.20 -11.59 -6.02
CA VAL A 45 9.45 -12.50 -7.15
C VAL A 45 10.87 -12.36 -7.71
N MET A 46 11.61 -11.33 -7.29
CA MET A 46 12.99 -11.11 -7.72
C MET A 46 13.98 -11.86 -6.85
N LYS A 47 15.02 -12.46 -7.46
CA LYS A 47 15.99 -13.37 -6.80
C LYS A 47 16.79 -12.76 -5.64
N VAL A 48 16.74 -11.45 -5.43
CA VAL A 48 17.58 -10.71 -4.45
C VAL A 48 16.72 -10.19 -3.28
N THR A 49 15.57 -10.80 -3.05
CA THR A 49 14.62 -10.35 -2.03
C THR A 49 14.57 -11.33 -0.88
N ASP A 50 14.87 -10.84 0.32
CA ASP A 50 14.78 -11.63 1.55
C ASP A 50 13.40 -11.45 2.21
N PHE A 51 13.03 -12.45 3.01
CA PHE A 51 11.77 -12.50 3.75
C PHE A 51 12.04 -12.46 5.25
N TYR A 52 11.28 -11.63 5.93
CA TYR A 52 11.39 -11.38 7.36
C TYR A 52 10.05 -11.62 8.04
N GLN A 53 10.09 -12.08 9.29
CA GLN A 53 8.91 -12.37 10.11
C GLN A 53 8.89 -11.60 11.42
N ASP A 54 9.99 -10.92 11.77
CA ASP A 54 10.10 -10.12 12.99
C ASP A 54 10.06 -8.62 12.66
N LEU A 55 9.16 -7.87 13.33
CA LEU A 55 9.06 -6.42 13.14
C LEU A 55 10.33 -5.68 13.60
N TYR A 56 11.18 -6.28 14.44
CA TYR A 56 12.49 -5.71 14.76
C TYR A 56 13.41 -5.62 13.54
N GLU A 57 13.14 -6.37 12.47
CA GLU A 57 13.90 -6.36 11.22
C GLU A 57 13.38 -5.34 10.20
N LEU A 58 12.46 -4.46 10.58
CA LEU A 58 11.98 -3.39 9.70
C LEU A 58 13.10 -2.43 9.25
N SER A 59 14.28 -2.45 9.87
CA SER A 59 15.47 -1.72 9.41
C SER A 59 16.03 -2.22 8.08
N GLN A 60 15.63 -3.42 7.62
CA GLN A 60 16.05 -3.96 6.32
C GLN A 60 15.32 -3.30 5.14
N ILE A 61 14.21 -2.61 5.40
CA ILE A 61 13.50 -1.82 4.40
C ILE A 61 14.28 -0.53 4.13
N ASP A 62 14.50 -0.23 2.84
CA ASP A 62 15.01 1.09 2.44
C ASP A 62 13.94 2.17 2.59
N TRP A 63 13.88 2.75 3.78
CA TRP A 63 12.92 3.79 4.12
C TRP A 63 13.13 5.10 3.36
N ASP A 64 14.35 5.39 2.88
CA ASP A 64 14.63 6.58 2.08
C ASP A 64 14.02 6.45 0.68
N ILE A 65 14.13 5.27 0.07
CA ILE A 65 13.41 4.94 -1.16
C ILE A 65 11.90 4.97 -0.94
N MET A 66 11.39 4.46 0.19
CA MET A 66 9.94 4.49 0.47
C MET A 66 9.38 5.91 0.53
N ARG A 67 10.17 6.88 1.00
CA ARG A 67 9.80 8.30 1.06
C ARG A 67 10.09 9.07 -0.23
N SER A 68 10.80 8.48 -1.18
CA SER A 68 11.21 9.15 -2.41
C SER A 68 10.05 9.29 -3.41
N THR A 69 9.90 10.49 -3.97
CA THR A 69 8.97 10.76 -5.08
C THR A 69 9.37 10.00 -6.35
N TYR A 70 10.68 9.97 -6.63
CA TYR A 70 11.25 9.25 -7.75
C TYR A 70 12.19 8.15 -7.26
N TRP A 71 11.95 6.95 -7.76
CA TRP A 71 12.61 5.72 -7.33
C TRP A 71 13.02 4.87 -8.54
N HIS A 72 13.17 5.51 -9.71
CA HIS A 72 13.74 4.83 -10.87
C HIS A 72 15.20 4.47 -10.58
N ASP A 73 15.64 3.35 -11.14
CA ASP A 73 17.03 2.90 -11.08
C ASP A 73 17.97 3.95 -11.68
N THR A 74 19.12 4.15 -11.06
CA THR A 74 20.21 5.00 -11.56
C THR A 74 21.46 4.16 -11.81
N GLU A 75 22.50 4.75 -12.39
CA GLU A 75 23.78 4.04 -12.58
C GLU A 75 24.45 3.71 -11.24
N GLU A 76 24.34 4.60 -10.27
CA GLU A 76 24.91 4.45 -8.93
C GLU A 76 24.08 3.51 -8.05
N ASP A 77 22.79 3.39 -8.32
CA ASP A 77 21.84 2.61 -7.55
C ASP A 77 20.82 1.93 -8.48
N PRO A 78 21.18 0.77 -9.06
CA PRO A 78 20.39 0.11 -10.09
C PRO A 78 19.22 -0.74 -9.56
N ASP A 79 19.02 -0.81 -8.23
CA ASP A 79 18.04 -1.70 -7.58
C ASP A 79 16.91 -0.93 -6.86
N ARG A 80 16.75 0.35 -7.17
CA ARG A 80 15.79 1.24 -6.48
C ARG A 80 14.36 0.80 -6.67
N LYS A 81 14.02 0.40 -7.91
CA LYS A 81 12.65 -0.04 -8.23
C LYS A 81 12.25 -1.28 -7.46
N ARG A 82 13.14 -2.28 -7.36
CA ARG A 82 12.86 -3.49 -6.59
C ARG A 82 12.63 -3.16 -5.13
N ARG A 83 13.53 -2.40 -4.50
CA ARG A 83 13.44 -2.04 -3.07
C ARG A 83 12.18 -1.22 -2.76
N ARG A 84 11.76 -0.33 -3.67
CA ARG A 84 10.48 0.41 -3.54
C ARG A 84 9.25 -0.52 -3.47
N GLN A 85 9.35 -1.70 -4.05
CA GLN A 85 8.30 -2.71 -4.14
C GLN A 85 8.37 -3.74 -3.02
N ALA A 86 8.98 -3.41 -1.87
CA ALA A 86 8.80 -4.17 -0.64
C ALA A 86 7.31 -4.38 -0.32
N GLU A 87 6.96 -5.57 0.17
CA GLU A 87 5.58 -5.93 0.50
C GLU A 87 5.46 -6.41 1.95
N PHE A 88 4.31 -6.17 2.56
CA PHE A 88 3.92 -6.75 3.84
C PHE A 88 2.75 -7.71 3.59
N LEU A 89 3.03 -9.01 3.67
CA LEU A 89 2.16 -10.08 3.21
C LEU A 89 1.54 -10.80 4.40
N VAL A 90 0.25 -10.57 4.64
CA VAL A 90 -0.52 -11.30 5.65
C VAL A 90 -1.07 -12.58 5.05
N TYR A 91 -0.93 -13.69 5.77
CA TYR A 91 -1.42 -14.99 5.31
C TYR A 91 -2.96 -15.02 5.24
N GLN A 92 -3.49 -15.40 4.08
CA GLN A 92 -4.91 -15.56 3.75
C GLN A 92 -5.77 -14.29 3.79
N PHE A 93 -5.90 -13.63 4.95
CA PHE A 93 -6.94 -12.62 5.14
C PHE A 93 -6.58 -11.59 6.22
N VAL A 94 -6.88 -10.32 5.95
CA VAL A 94 -6.83 -9.23 6.93
C VAL A 94 -8.27 -8.86 7.33
N PRO A 95 -8.68 -9.11 8.58
CA PRO A 95 -9.98 -8.69 9.08
C PRO A 95 -10.17 -7.17 9.00
N ILE A 96 -11.36 -6.75 8.58
CA ILE A 96 -11.67 -5.33 8.36
C ILE A 96 -11.54 -4.47 9.63
N HIS A 97 -11.68 -5.05 10.82
CA HIS A 97 -11.50 -4.34 12.10
C HIS A 97 -10.03 -4.02 12.41
N LEU A 98 -9.07 -4.63 11.69
CA LEU A 98 -7.65 -4.28 11.75
C LEU A 98 -7.28 -3.16 10.78
N LEU A 99 -8.23 -2.66 9.98
CA LEU A 99 -8.00 -1.46 9.19
C LEU A 99 -8.03 -0.23 10.11
N ALA A 100 -6.98 0.58 10.02
CA ALA A 100 -6.89 1.87 10.68
C ALA A 100 -7.76 2.92 9.96
N ALA A 101 -7.81 2.87 8.63
CA ALA A 101 -8.61 3.78 7.83
C ALA A 101 -8.81 3.26 6.40
N ILE A 102 -9.71 3.90 5.66
CA ILE A 102 -9.77 3.85 4.20
C ILE A 102 -9.38 5.24 3.69
N ALA A 103 -8.40 5.35 2.80
CA ALA A 103 -8.05 6.63 2.18
C ALA A 103 -8.57 6.74 0.75
N VAL A 104 -9.03 7.94 0.41
CA VAL A 104 -9.61 8.29 -0.89
C VAL A 104 -8.99 9.58 -1.43
N LYS A 105 -9.11 9.82 -2.74
CA LYS A 105 -8.51 10.99 -3.39
C LYS A 105 -9.23 12.30 -3.09
N SER A 106 -10.56 12.28 -2.98
CA SER A 106 -11.36 13.52 -2.86
C SER A 106 -12.53 13.37 -1.90
N ARG A 107 -13.13 14.51 -1.52
CA ARG A 107 -14.33 14.55 -0.67
C ARG A 107 -15.54 13.89 -1.33
N GLU A 108 -15.63 13.97 -2.65
CA GLU A 108 -16.67 13.25 -3.43
C GLU A 108 -16.56 11.74 -3.20
N TRP A 109 -15.36 11.20 -3.33
CA TRP A 109 -15.12 9.77 -3.12
C TRP A 109 -15.26 9.35 -1.66
N GLU A 110 -14.97 10.23 -0.71
CA GLU A 110 -15.26 9.97 0.70
C GLU A 110 -16.75 9.72 0.95
N LEU A 111 -17.63 10.51 0.30
CA LEU A 111 -19.08 10.33 0.41
C LEU A 111 -19.55 9.03 -0.26
N ILE A 112 -18.98 8.67 -1.41
CA ILE A 112 -19.31 7.43 -2.13
C ILE A 112 -18.87 6.22 -1.29
N VAL A 113 -17.61 6.18 -0.88
CA VAL A 113 -17.05 5.10 -0.07
C VAL A 113 -17.74 5.03 1.29
N GLY A 114 -18.10 6.17 1.88
CA GLY A 114 -18.86 6.24 3.13
C GLY A 114 -20.21 5.55 3.07
N LYS A 115 -20.94 5.69 1.96
CA LYS A 115 -22.21 4.97 1.75
C LYS A 115 -21.99 3.45 1.68
N ILE A 116 -20.96 3.00 0.94
CA ILE A 116 -20.62 1.57 0.83
C ILE A 116 -20.19 1.02 2.19
N ALA A 117 -19.31 1.72 2.90
CA ALA A 117 -18.83 1.35 4.22
C ALA A 117 -19.98 1.18 5.23
N ALA A 118 -20.94 2.11 5.21
CA ALA A 118 -22.12 2.05 6.09
C ALA A 118 -22.98 0.79 5.82
N GLN A 119 -23.16 0.40 4.57
CA GLN A 119 -23.88 -0.83 4.20
C GLN A 119 -23.22 -2.08 4.77
N HIS A 120 -21.88 -2.09 4.83
CA HIS A 120 -21.09 -3.18 5.39
C HIS A 120 -20.75 -3.01 6.89
N ARG A 121 -21.36 -2.03 7.56
CA ARG A 121 -21.14 -1.73 8.99
C ARG A 121 -19.67 -1.48 9.36
N TYR A 122 -18.86 -1.02 8.41
CA TYR A 122 -17.51 -0.56 8.70
C TYR A 122 -17.60 0.71 9.56
N ARG A 123 -16.85 0.72 10.67
CA ARG A 123 -16.84 1.83 11.64
C ARG A 123 -15.53 2.60 11.69
N GLY A 124 -14.54 2.19 10.90
CA GLY A 124 -13.26 2.89 10.83
C GLY A 124 -13.38 4.21 10.07
N SER A 125 -12.33 5.01 10.15
CA SER A 125 -12.30 6.31 9.49
C SER A 125 -12.14 6.17 7.97
N ILE A 126 -12.76 7.10 7.24
CA ILE A 126 -12.47 7.35 5.83
C ILE A 126 -11.80 8.72 5.76
N ILE A 127 -10.63 8.79 5.13
CA ILE A 127 -9.79 9.99 5.12
C ILE A 127 -9.48 10.42 3.69
N VAL A 128 -9.44 11.73 3.45
CA VAL A 128 -9.09 12.31 2.15
C VAL A 128 -7.59 12.56 2.11
N ARG A 129 -6.91 12.00 1.09
CA ARG A 129 -5.45 12.04 0.89
C ARG A 129 -5.09 12.26 -0.59
N PRO A 130 -5.44 13.41 -1.20
CA PRO A 130 -5.16 13.70 -2.60
C PRO A 130 -3.66 13.59 -2.94
N GLU A 131 -2.79 13.88 -1.97
CA GLU A 131 -1.34 13.84 -2.11
C GLU A 131 -0.74 12.44 -2.31
N TRP A 132 -1.53 11.37 -2.15
CA TRP A 132 -1.13 9.98 -2.45
C TRP A 132 -1.41 9.57 -3.91
N TYR A 133 -1.99 10.47 -4.68
CA TYR A 133 -2.36 10.30 -6.07
C TYR A 133 -1.53 11.25 -6.95
N PHE A 134 -1.62 11.10 -8.28
CA PHE A 134 -0.83 11.86 -9.26
C PHE A 134 -1.67 12.86 -10.04
#